data_AF-A0A2V5K4M2-F1
#
_entry.id   AF-A0A2V5K4M2-F1
#
_cell.length_a   1.000
_cell.length_b   1.000
_cell.length_c   1.000
_cell.angle_alpha   90.00
_cell.angle_beta   90.00
_cell.angle_gamma   90.00
#
_symmetry.space_group_name_H-M   'P 1'
#
loop_
_entity.id
_entity.type
_entity.pdbx_description
1 polymer ?
#
loop_
_entity_poly.entity_id
_entity_poly.type
_entity_poly.pdbx_seq_one_letter_code
_entity_poly.pdbx_strand_id
1 'polypeptide(L)'
;MYIYEARNEAGLWISGIFQRAEDAKTYDDTIPDELKPFHALIERTGLQYPFYIIENGGFAYTDRLGAIEALDRIEPRADDDTVYFNLYYVRTDYKPSKPGADQMGLLSHLHIDNGFVRHYKRQGIGLLIRNRMMEP
;
A
#
# COMPACT_ATOMS: atom_id res chain seq x y z
N MET A 1 5.10 -1.58 -13.02
CA MET A 1 3.92 -1.05 -12.33
C MET A 1 3.94 0.47 -12.43
N TYR A 2 2.79 1.09 -12.68
CA TYR A 2 2.60 2.53 -12.81
C TYR A 2 1.72 3.00 -11.66
N ILE A 3 2.22 3.89 -10.83
CA ILE A 3 1.60 4.25 -9.55
C ILE A 3 1.47 5.76 -9.46
N TYR A 4 0.26 6.25 -9.21
CA TYR A 4 0.02 7.64 -8.89
C TYR A 4 0.17 7.85 -7.39
N GLU A 5 1.27 8.48 -6.99
CA GLU A 5 1.46 9.03 -5.65
C GLU A 5 0.96 10.47 -5.66
N ALA A 6 0.20 10.84 -4.64
CA ALA A 6 -0.37 12.17 -4.53
C ALA A 6 -0.10 12.75 -3.15
N ARG A 7 0.23 14.03 -3.09
CA ARG A 7 0.58 14.73 -1.85
C ARG A 7 0.03 16.14 -1.82
N ASN A 8 -0.55 16.51 -0.69
CA ASN A 8 -0.92 17.89 -0.37
C ASN A 8 -0.59 18.20 1.11
N GLU A 9 -1.12 19.31 1.63
CA GLU A 9 -0.94 19.70 3.03
C GLU A 9 -1.58 18.73 4.03
N ALA A 10 -2.60 17.97 3.62
CA ALA A 10 -3.33 17.03 4.47
C ALA A 10 -2.63 15.66 4.56
N GLY A 11 -1.83 15.27 3.57
CA GLY A 11 -1.13 13.99 3.61
C GLY A 11 -0.62 13.49 2.26
N LEU A 12 -0.29 12.21 2.24
CA LEU A 12 0.19 11.45 1.09
C LEU A 12 -0.76 10.28 0.86
N TRP A 13 -1.15 10.01 -0.38
CA TRP A 13 -2.01 8.88 -0.73
C TRP A 13 -1.61 8.28 -2.08
N ILE A 14 -2.03 7.04 -2.31
CA ILE A 14 -2.02 6.40 -3.63
C ILE A 14 -3.37 6.65 -4.27
N SER A 15 -3.38 7.31 -5.42
CA SER A 15 -4.61 7.61 -6.16
C SER A 15 -4.80 6.74 -7.39
N GLY A 16 -3.87 5.83 -7.70
CA GLY A 16 -4.04 4.88 -8.79
C GLY A 16 -2.87 3.91 -8.89
N ILE A 17 -3.13 2.66 -9.27
CA ILE A 17 -2.12 1.63 -9.53
C ILE A 17 -2.53 0.89 -10.78
N PHE A 18 -1.63 0.78 -11.74
CA PHE A 18 -1.87 0.14 -13.03
C PHE A 18 -0.71 -0.75 -13.44
N GLN A 19 -1.00 -1.93 -13.97
CA GLN A 19 0.03 -2.79 -14.54
C GLN A 19 0.62 -2.20 -15.83
N ARG A 20 -0.21 -1.53 -16.64
CA ARG A 20 0.13 -1.06 -17.98
C ARG A 20 0.22 0.47 -18.06
N ALA A 21 1.15 0.95 -18.89
CA ALA A 21 1.35 2.37 -19.11
C ALA A 21 0.12 3.03 -19.76
N GLU A 22 -0.55 2.31 -20.68
CA GLU A 22 -1.70 2.82 -21.41
C GLU A 22 -2.90 3.10 -20.49
N ASP A 23 -3.12 2.22 -19.51
CA ASP A 23 -4.21 2.34 -18.54
C ASP A 23 -3.93 3.49 -17.56
N ALA A 24 -2.68 3.63 -17.11
CA ALA A 24 -2.25 4.76 -16.29
C ALA A 24 -2.45 6.10 -17.01
N LYS A 25 -2.06 6.17 -18.29
CA LYS A 25 -2.26 7.37 -19.11
C LYS A 25 -3.73 7.71 -19.30
N THR A 26 -4.56 6.70 -19.59
CA THR A 26 -6.01 6.89 -19.73
C THR A 26 -6.63 7.34 -18.42
N TYR A 27 -6.11 6.88 -17.29
CA TYR A 27 -6.54 7.34 -15.97
C TYR A 27 -6.14 8.80 -15.68
N ASP A 28 -4.94 9.23 -16.10
CA ASP A 28 -4.46 10.62 -15.98
C ASP A 28 -5.46 11.63 -16.51
N ASP A 29 -6.03 11.34 -17.69
CA ASP A 29 -7.02 12.17 -18.37
C ASP A 29 -8.33 12.31 -17.58
N THR A 30 -8.56 11.42 -16.60
CA THR A 30 -9.75 11.46 -15.73
C THR A 30 -9.52 12.17 -14.40
N ILE A 31 -8.28 12.48 -14.04
CA ILE A 31 -7.96 13.23 -12.82
C ILE A 31 -8.35 14.71 -13.05
N PRO A 32 -9.15 15.32 -12.16
CA PRO A 32 -9.49 16.74 -12.26
C PRO A 32 -8.25 17.64 -12.32
N ASP A 33 -8.28 18.67 -13.16
CA ASP A 33 -7.11 19.54 -13.40
C ASP A 33 -6.63 20.24 -12.12
N GLU A 34 -7.54 20.54 -11.19
CA GLU A 34 -7.21 21.09 -9.88
C GLU A 34 -6.44 20.12 -8.97
N LEU A 35 -6.54 18.81 -9.23
CA LEU A 35 -5.83 17.78 -8.47
C LEU A 35 -4.50 17.39 -9.09
N LYS A 36 -4.32 17.55 -10.41
CA LYS A 36 -3.09 17.15 -11.14
C LYS A 36 -1.79 17.67 -10.52
N PRO A 37 -1.70 18.94 -10.02
CA PRO A 37 -0.46 19.43 -9.41
C PRO A 37 0.01 18.66 -8.19
N PHE A 38 -0.90 17.95 -7.51
CA PHE A 38 -0.58 17.14 -6.33
C PHE A 38 -0.11 15.73 -6.69
N HIS A 39 -0.19 15.33 -7.96
CA HIS A 39 0.00 13.96 -8.41
C HIS A 39 1.33 13.78 -9.15
N ALA A 40 2.00 12.67 -8.87
CA ALA A 40 3.17 12.22 -9.59
C ALA A 40 2.99 10.77 -10.04
N LEU A 41 3.21 10.53 -11.34
CA LEU A 41 3.28 9.18 -11.88
C LEU A 41 4.67 8.59 -11.61
N ILE A 42 4.69 7.47 -10.90
CA ILE A 42 5.89 6.74 -10.52
C ILE A 42 5.90 5.40 -11.25
N GLU A 43 7.00 5.13 -11.97
CA GLU A 43 7.25 3.82 -12.55
C GLU A 43 8.08 2.97 -11.58
N ARG A 44 7.61 1.75 -11.33
CA ARG A 44 8.31 0.71 -10.56
C ARG A 44 8.56 -0.48 -11.46
N THR A 45 9.81 -0.62 -11.89
CA THR A 45 10.30 -1.77 -12.66
C THR A 45 10.43 -3.00 -11.75
N GLY A 46 10.21 -4.20 -12.29
CA GLY A 46 10.32 -5.46 -11.54
C GLY A 46 9.15 -5.78 -10.59
N LEU A 47 8.24 -4.84 -10.34
CA LEU A 47 7.06 -5.06 -9.51
C LEU A 47 5.92 -5.68 -10.32
N GLN A 48 5.37 -6.80 -9.85
CA GLN A 48 4.26 -7.52 -10.46
C GLN A 48 3.16 -7.79 -9.43
N TYR A 49 1.94 -8.08 -9.88
CA TYR A 49 0.91 -8.54 -8.98
C TYR A 49 1.15 -9.98 -8.53
N PRO A 50 0.79 -10.32 -7.27
CA PRO A 50 0.46 -9.38 -6.21
C PRO A 50 1.73 -8.75 -5.59
N PHE A 51 1.61 -7.53 -5.08
CA PHE A 51 2.69 -6.85 -4.35
C PHE A 51 2.17 -6.14 -3.10
N TYR A 52 3.09 -5.58 -2.33
CA TYR A 52 2.80 -4.90 -1.07
C TYR A 52 3.25 -3.45 -1.08
N ILE A 53 2.49 -2.61 -0.38
CA ILE A 53 2.87 -1.24 -0.05
C ILE A 53 3.03 -1.16 1.46
N ILE A 54 4.17 -0.68 1.91
CA ILE A 54 4.43 -0.34 3.31
C ILE A 54 4.34 1.18 3.41
N GLU A 55 3.39 1.67 4.20
CA GLU A 55 3.18 3.08 4.45
C GLU A 55 3.69 3.46 5.84
N ASN A 56 4.72 4.31 5.88
CA ASN A 56 5.25 4.90 7.10
C ASN A 56 5.87 6.27 6.79
N GLY A 57 5.05 7.34 6.82
CA GLY A 57 5.49 8.68 6.40
C GLY A 57 5.85 8.81 4.91
N GLY A 58 5.58 7.77 4.13
CA GLY A 58 5.96 7.58 2.74
C GLY A 58 5.62 6.15 2.29
N PHE A 59 5.78 5.87 0.99
CA PHE A 59 5.48 4.56 0.42
C PHE A 59 6.75 3.79 0.03
N ALA A 60 6.87 2.57 0.55
CA ALA A 60 7.80 1.58 0.06
C ALA A 60 7.02 0.46 -0.64
N TYR A 61 7.55 0.02 -1.79
CA TYR A 61 6.93 -1.02 -2.61
C TYR A 61 7.78 -2.28 -2.55
N THR A 62 7.15 -3.42 -2.28
CA THR A 62 7.89 -4.66 -2.09
C THR A 62 7.08 -5.88 -2.51
N ASP A 63 7.77 -7.00 -2.67
CA ASP A 63 7.16 -8.29 -2.92
C ASP A 63 6.79 -8.99 -1.61
N ARG A 64 6.39 -10.25 -1.71
CA ARG A 64 6.05 -11.08 -0.56
C ARG A 64 7.19 -11.20 0.46
N LEU A 65 8.43 -11.39 -0.01
CA LEU A 65 9.56 -11.61 0.87
C LEU A 65 9.90 -10.34 1.63
N GLY A 66 9.94 -9.20 0.95
CA GLY A 66 10.23 -7.94 1.64
C GLY A 66 9.12 -7.49 2.60
N ALA A 67 7.86 -7.86 2.36
CA ALA A 67 6.78 -7.66 3.34
C ALA A 67 6.98 -8.51 4.61
N ILE A 68 7.37 -9.77 4.46
CA ILE A 68 7.68 -10.67 5.58
C ILE A 68 8.91 -10.15 6.34
N GLU A 69 9.98 -9.79 5.64
CA GLU A 69 11.18 -9.23 6.28
C GLU A 69 10.87 -7.95 7.05
N ALA A 70 10.00 -7.08 6.54
CA ALA A 70 9.61 -5.86 7.24
C ALA A 70 8.89 -6.18 8.56
N LEU A 71 8.02 -7.19 8.59
CA LEU A 71 7.33 -7.64 9.80
C LEU A 71 8.29 -8.32 10.79
N ASP A 72 9.20 -9.16 10.29
CA ASP A 72 10.12 -9.93 11.11
C ASP A 72 11.10 -9.01 11.88
N ARG A 73 11.45 -7.85 11.31
CA ARG A 73 12.32 -6.83 11.90
C ARG A 73 11.66 -6.03 13.04
N ILE A 74 10.35 -6.13 13.22
CA ILE A 74 9.65 -5.39 14.28
C ILE A 74 9.78 -6.14 15.61
N GLU A 75 10.16 -5.41 16.64
CA GLU A 75 10.10 -5.87 18.02
C GLU A 75 9.00 -5.09 18.77
N PRO A 76 8.04 -5.79 19.43
CA PRO A 76 6.97 -5.13 20.17
C PRO A 76 7.50 -4.17 21.23
N ARG A 77 6.93 -2.97 21.27
CA ARG A 77 7.20 -1.98 22.31
C ARG A 77 6.23 -2.17 23.49
N ALA A 78 6.60 -1.57 24.62
CA ALA A 78 5.74 -1.57 25.81
C ALA A 78 4.50 -0.66 25.65
N ASP A 79 4.59 0.35 24.79
CA ASP A 79 3.50 1.26 24.46
C ASP A 79 2.51 0.60 23.48
N ASP A 80 1.35 0.18 23.96
CA ASP A 80 0.36 -0.56 23.18
C ASP A 80 -0.22 0.22 22.00
N ASP A 81 -0.13 1.56 21.97
CA ASP A 81 -0.75 2.42 20.95
C ASP A 81 0.16 2.66 19.72
N THR A 82 1.36 2.08 19.68
CA THR A 82 2.28 2.24 18.54
C THR A 82 1.77 1.50 17.29
N VAL A 83 1.50 2.27 16.22
CA VAL A 83 1.38 1.76 14.84
C VAL A 83 2.74 1.90 14.14
N TYR A 84 3.30 0.78 13.68
CA TYR A 84 4.60 0.76 13.01
C TYR A 84 4.51 1.20 11.55
N PHE A 85 3.50 0.70 10.83
CA PHE A 85 3.18 1.05 9.45
C PHE A 85 1.83 0.48 9.05
N ASN A 86 1.27 0.96 7.94
CA ASN A 86 0.17 0.27 7.26
C ASN A 86 0.74 -0.63 6.17
N LEU A 87 0.26 -1.86 6.10
CA LEU A 87 0.63 -2.82 5.07
C LEU A 87 -0.56 -3.01 4.12
N TYR A 88 -0.39 -2.67 2.86
CA TYR A 88 -1.38 -2.89 1.81
C TYR A 88 -1.00 -4.10 0.97
N TYR A 89 -2.00 -4.86 0.51
CA TYR A 89 -1.85 -5.99 -0.39
C TYR A 89 -2.59 -5.71 -1.70
N VAL A 90 -1.83 -5.52 -2.77
CA VAL A 90 -2.31 -5.09 -4.08
C VAL A 90 -2.26 -6.26 -5.05
N ARG A 91 -3.43 -6.73 -5.49
CA ARG A 91 -3.56 -7.90 -6.37
C ARG A 91 -3.91 -7.56 -7.82
N THR A 92 -4.46 -6.38 -8.03
CA THR A 92 -4.96 -5.91 -9.32
C THR A 92 -4.79 -4.41 -9.39
N ASP A 93 -5.07 -3.85 -10.57
CA ASP A 93 -5.23 -2.42 -10.74
C ASP A 93 -6.17 -1.84 -9.67
N TYR A 94 -5.82 -0.64 -9.22
CA TYR A 94 -6.58 0.11 -8.25
C TYR A 94 -6.91 1.47 -8.83
N LYS A 95 -8.21 1.78 -8.84
CA LYS A 95 -8.76 3.06 -9.27
C LYS A 95 -9.82 3.50 -8.26
N PRO A 96 -9.65 4.67 -7.62
CA PRO A 96 -10.70 5.23 -6.77
C PRO A 96 -11.95 5.56 -7.59
N SER A 97 -13.12 5.52 -6.95
CA SER A 97 -14.40 5.87 -7.59
C SER A 97 -14.44 7.35 -8.01
N LYS A 98 -13.70 8.20 -7.29
CA LYS A 98 -13.39 9.57 -7.68
C LYS A 98 -11.92 9.65 -8.10
N PRO A 99 -11.61 9.86 -9.39
CA PRO A 99 -10.22 9.95 -9.85
C PRO A 99 -9.41 10.99 -9.05
N GLY A 100 -8.18 10.64 -8.69
CA GLY A 100 -7.26 11.46 -7.91
C GLY A 100 -7.56 11.54 -6.40
N ALA A 101 -8.69 11.02 -5.92
CA ALA A 101 -9.06 11.11 -4.52
C ALA A 101 -8.30 10.12 -3.62
N ASP A 102 -8.14 10.48 -2.35
CA ASP A 102 -7.69 9.55 -1.32
C ASP A 102 -8.83 8.59 -0.96
N GLN A 103 -8.68 7.34 -1.40
CA GLN A 103 -9.56 6.22 -1.05
C GLN A 103 -8.75 4.95 -0.76
N MET A 104 -7.53 5.10 -0.22
CA MET A 104 -6.64 3.95 0.06
C MET A 104 -7.28 2.90 0.98
N GLY A 105 -8.26 3.29 1.80
CA GLY A 105 -9.05 2.37 2.62
C GLY A 105 -9.82 1.29 1.83
N LEU A 106 -9.97 1.45 0.50
CA LEU A 106 -10.55 0.43 -0.39
C LEU A 106 -9.57 -0.71 -0.72
N LEU A 107 -8.26 -0.48 -0.59
CA LEU A 107 -7.25 -1.52 -0.74
C LEU A 107 -7.29 -2.46 0.45
N SER A 108 -6.98 -3.74 0.23
CA SER A 108 -6.79 -4.69 1.33
C SER A 108 -5.58 -4.25 2.14
N HIS A 109 -5.79 -3.93 3.42
CA HIS A 109 -4.71 -3.44 4.27
C HIS A 109 -4.85 -3.85 5.74
N LEU A 110 -3.74 -3.76 6.46
CA LEU A 110 -3.67 -3.94 7.90
C LEU A 110 -2.88 -2.79 8.52
N HIS A 111 -3.35 -2.32 9.67
CA HIS A 111 -2.53 -1.54 10.59
C HIS A 111 -1.61 -2.50 11.33
N ILE A 112 -0.30 -2.32 11.18
CA ILE A 112 0.69 -3.13 11.89
C ILE A 112 0.96 -2.43 13.21
N ASP A 113 0.20 -2.82 14.23
CA ASP A 113 0.35 -2.36 15.61
C ASP A 113 0.98 -3.44 16.51
N ASN A 114 1.16 -3.14 17.80
CA ASN A 114 1.70 -4.10 18.76
C ASN A 114 0.85 -5.36 18.91
N GLY A 115 -0.47 -5.24 18.85
CA GLY A 115 -1.38 -6.39 18.89
C GLY A 115 -1.10 -7.34 17.73
N PHE A 116 -1.09 -6.79 16.51
CA PHE A 116 -0.80 -7.52 15.29
C PHE A 116 0.56 -8.22 15.37
N VAL A 117 1.63 -7.50 15.72
CA VAL A 117 2.99 -8.06 15.77
C VAL A 117 3.07 -9.21 16.77
N ARG A 118 2.47 -9.07 17.96
CA ARG A 118 2.44 -10.16 18.95
C ARG A 118 1.72 -11.39 18.41
N HIS A 119 0.60 -11.22 17.70
CA HIS A 119 -0.10 -12.34 17.06
C HIS A 119 0.74 -12.97 15.94
N TYR A 120 1.38 -12.14 15.12
CA TYR A 120 2.22 -12.56 14.01
C TYR A 120 3.42 -13.37 14.51
N LYS A 121 4.15 -12.92 15.54
CA LYS A 121 5.29 -13.66 16.12
C LYS A 121 4.89 -15.04 16.67
N ARG A 122 3.63 -15.26 17.04
CA ARG A 122 3.11 -16.58 17.49
C ARG A 122 2.62 -17.48 16.36
N GLN A 123 2.05 -16.89 15.31
CA GLN A 123 1.28 -17.62 14.28
C GLN A 123 1.95 -17.61 12.90
N GLY A 124 2.99 -16.80 12.74
CA GLY A 124 3.74 -16.57 11.51
C GLY A 124 2.86 -16.13 10.35
N ILE A 125 3.29 -16.52 9.15
CA ILE A 125 2.63 -16.22 7.86
C ILE A 125 1.17 -16.68 7.83
N GLY A 126 0.80 -17.71 8.61
CA GLY A 126 -0.58 -18.16 8.72
C GLY A 126 -1.55 -17.07 9.19
N LEU A 127 -1.07 -16.06 9.92
CA LEU A 127 -1.88 -14.88 10.26
C LEU A 127 -2.18 -14.00 9.04
N LEU A 128 -1.20 -13.79 8.16
CA LEU A 128 -1.38 -12.99 6.94
C LEU A 128 -2.37 -13.64 5.98
N ILE A 129 -2.27 -14.96 5.80
CA ILE A 129 -3.21 -15.75 4.98
C ILE A 129 -4.64 -15.63 5.51
N ARG A 130 -4.82 -15.75 6.83
CA ARG A 130 -6.14 -15.63 7.49
C ARG A 130 -6.75 -14.23 7.35
N ASN A 131 -5.92 -13.19 7.32
CA ASN A 131 -6.34 -11.81 7.06
C ASN A 131 -6.45 -11.50 5.55
N ARG A 132 -6.31 -12.49 4.66
CA ARG A 132 -6.36 -12.32 3.19
C ARG A 132 -5.29 -11.35 2.66
N MET A 133 -4.20 -11.20 3.41
CA MET A 133 -3.05 -10.38 3.05
C MET A 133 -1.95 -11.19 2.36
N MET A 134 -2.18 -12.48 2.12
CA MET A 134 -1.24 -13.35 1.41
C MET A 134 -1.99 -14.56 0.88
N GLU A 135 -1.52 -15.11 -0.23
CA GLU A 135 -2.01 -16.40 -0.74
C GLU A 135 -1.31 -17.57 0.00
N PRO A 136 -2.01 -18.71 0.18
CA PRO A 136 -1.47 -19.90 0.85
C PRO A 136 -0.18 -20.45 0.21
#